data_AF-A0A2T5NLA5-F1
#
_entry.id   AF-A0A2T5NLA5-F1
#
_cell.length_a   1.000
_cell.length_b   1.000
_cell.length_c   1.000
_cell.angle_alpha   90.00
_cell.angle_beta   90.00
_cell.angle_gamma   90.00
#
_symmetry.space_group_name_H-M   'P 1'
#
loop_
_entity.id
_entity.type
_entity.pdbx_description
1 polymer ?
#
loop_
_entity_poly.entity_id
_entity_poly.type
_entity_poly.pdbx_seq_one_letter_code
_entity_poly.pdbx_strand_id
1 'polypeptide(L)'
;MTSPSTLAKPPPAPSQEQQRLLSQTLDACAMAFNCFALLRSTLTALQSQTPPASHQHLLAGLSIQVLDDYAARFQHLYAEVQQAPLEAVSETVITERPV
;
A
#
# COMPACT_ATOMS: atom_id res chain seq x y z
N MET A 1 26.81 44.00 -1.87
CA MET A 1 25.65 43.21 -1.42
C MET A 1 25.48 42.04 -2.38
N THR A 2 25.98 40.86 -2.03
CA THR A 2 25.86 39.65 -2.86
C THR A 2 25.44 38.51 -1.94
N SER A 3 24.16 38.15 -2.00
CA SER A 3 23.57 37.03 -1.26
C SER A 3 24.13 35.70 -1.79
N PRO A 4 24.52 34.75 -0.93
CA PRO A 4 24.93 33.44 -1.39
C PRO A 4 23.69 32.65 -1.83
N SER A 5 23.66 32.23 -3.09
CA SER A 5 22.75 31.19 -3.57
C SER A 5 23.02 29.91 -2.77
N THR A 6 22.10 29.56 -1.88
CA THR A 6 21.99 28.22 -1.30
C THR A 6 21.57 27.26 -2.41
N LEU A 7 22.56 26.73 -3.13
CA LEU A 7 22.41 25.52 -3.91
C LEU A 7 22.04 24.41 -2.93
N ALA A 8 20.75 24.13 -2.80
CA ALA A 8 20.26 22.98 -2.06
C ALA A 8 20.86 21.73 -2.72
N LYS A 9 21.78 21.07 -2.01
CA LYS A 9 22.33 19.79 -2.43
C LYS A 9 21.16 18.83 -2.64
N PRO A 10 21.04 18.15 -3.79
CA PRO A 10 19.99 17.17 -3.98
C PRO A 10 20.09 16.13 -2.86
N PRO A 11 18.95 15.68 -2.32
CA PRO A 11 18.96 14.80 -1.17
C PRO A 11 19.73 13.51 -1.46
N PRO A 12 20.36 12.92 -0.44
CA PRO A 12 21.10 11.68 -0.60
C PRO A 12 20.18 10.62 -1.17
N ALA A 13 20.63 9.96 -2.24
CA ALA A 13 19.89 8.85 -2.82
C ALA A 13 19.61 7.79 -1.72
N PRO A 14 18.43 7.17 -1.75
CA PRO A 14 18.07 6.11 -0.80
C PRO A 14 19.12 5.01 -0.77
N SER A 15 19.40 4.47 0.42
CA SER A 15 20.38 3.41 0.56
C SER A 15 19.93 2.16 -0.20
N GLN A 16 20.90 1.40 -0.73
CA GLN A 16 20.63 0.14 -1.44
C GLN A 16 19.84 -0.86 -0.56
N GLU A 17 20.05 -0.81 0.75
CA GLU A 17 19.32 -1.61 1.73
C GLU A 17 17.85 -1.21 1.87
N GLN A 18 17.56 0.10 1.90
CA GLN A 18 16.19 0.61 1.94
C GLN A 18 15.42 0.26 0.66
N GLN A 19 16.06 0.36 -0.51
CA GLN A 19 15.46 -0.08 -1.77
C GLN A 19 15.19 -1.59 -1.78
N ARG A 20 16.10 -2.39 -1.23
CA ARG A 20 15.94 -3.85 -1.13
C ARG A 20 14.77 -4.23 -0.22
N LEU A 21 14.65 -3.60 0.96
CA LEU A 21 13.55 -3.83 1.89
C LEU A 21 12.20 -3.43 1.28
N LEU A 22 12.16 -2.30 0.57
CA LEU A 22 10.98 -1.85 -0.16
C LEU A 22 10.57 -2.86 -1.24
N SER A 23 11.52 -3.33 -2.05
CA SER A 23 11.27 -4.38 -3.05
C SER A 23 10.68 -5.65 -2.41
N GLN A 24 11.27 -6.15 -1.32
CA GLN A 24 10.76 -7.34 -0.62
C GLN A 24 9.35 -7.14 -0.06
N THR A 25 9.07 -5.95 0.46
CA THR A 25 7.76 -5.60 0.99
C THR A 25 6.72 -5.57 -0.14
N LEU A 26 7.07 -4.97 -1.28
CA LEU A 26 6.22 -4.95 -2.47
C LEU A 26 5.95 -6.35 -3.02
N ASP A 27 6.95 -7.22 -3.05
CA ASP A 27 6.79 -8.63 -3.46
C ASP A 27 5.86 -9.40 -2.51
N ALA A 28 6.01 -9.20 -1.20
CA ALA A 28 5.13 -9.78 -0.20
C ALA A 28 3.68 -9.28 -0.35
N CYS A 29 3.51 -7.98 -0.59
CA CYS A 29 2.20 -7.40 -0.88
C CYS A 29 1.61 -7.98 -2.18
N ALA A 30 2.39 -8.12 -3.26
CA ALA A 30 1.93 -8.71 -4.50
C ALA A 30 1.43 -10.16 -4.31
N MET A 31 2.11 -10.96 -3.49
CA MET A 31 1.64 -12.30 -3.12
C MET A 31 0.31 -12.25 -2.35
N ALA A 32 0.18 -11.37 -1.37
CA ALA A 32 -1.08 -11.20 -0.64
C ALA A 32 -2.23 -10.78 -1.58
N PHE A 33 -1.95 -9.95 -2.58
CA PHE A 33 -2.92 -9.53 -3.60
C PHE A 33 -3.39 -10.67 -4.49
N ASN A 34 -2.51 -11.57 -4.89
CA ASN A 34 -2.91 -12.77 -5.61
C ASN A 34 -3.87 -13.63 -4.78
N CYS A 35 -3.63 -13.75 -3.47
CA CYS A 35 -4.56 -14.43 -2.56
C CYS A 35 -5.90 -13.71 -2.46
N PHE A 36 -5.92 -12.37 -2.43
CA PHE A 36 -7.16 -11.59 -2.44
C PHE A 36 -7.95 -11.77 -3.74
N ALA A 37 -7.28 -11.79 -4.89
CA ALA A 37 -7.92 -12.05 -6.18
C ALA A 37 -8.59 -13.44 -6.21
N LEU A 38 -7.90 -14.46 -5.68
CA LEU A 38 -8.45 -15.81 -5.55
C LEU A 38 -9.67 -15.84 -4.61
N LEU A 39 -9.58 -15.18 -3.46
CA LEU A 39 -10.68 -15.09 -2.50
C LEU A 39 -11.90 -14.39 -3.10
N ARG A 40 -11.68 -13.26 -3.79
CA ARG A 40 -12.73 -12.51 -4.49
C ARG A 40 -13.42 -13.36 -5.55
N SER A 41 -12.64 -14.08 -6.37
CA SER A 41 -13.16 -15.00 -7.37
C SER A 41 -14.02 -16.10 -6.73
N THR A 42 -13.55 -16.67 -5.62
CA THR A 42 -14.25 -17.72 -4.88
C THR A 42 -15.56 -17.20 -4.30
N LEU A 43 -15.54 -16.03 -3.66
CA LEU A 43 -16.74 -15.38 -3.12
C LEU A 43 -17.74 -15.02 -4.22
N THR A 44 -17.27 -14.58 -5.39
CA THR A 44 -18.14 -14.28 -6.54
C THR A 44 -18.84 -15.54 -7.04
N ALA A 45 -18.10 -16.66 -7.13
CA ALA A 45 -18.67 -17.95 -7.49
C ALA A 45 -19.72 -18.42 -6.47
N LEU A 46 -19.45 -18.27 -5.17
CA LEU A 46 -20.41 -18.57 -4.10
C LEU A 46 -21.65 -17.67 -4.16
N GLN A 47 -21.46 -16.38 -4.41
CA GLN A 47 -22.54 -15.40 -4.53
C GLN A 47 -23.46 -15.73 -5.70
N SER A 48 -22.89 -16.18 -6.84
CA SER A 48 -23.66 -16.57 -8.03
C SER A 48 -24.50 -17.84 -7.85
N GLN A 49 -24.10 -18.71 -6.91
CA GLN A 49 -24.78 -19.96 -6.60
C GLN A 49 -25.76 -19.84 -5.43
N THR A 50 -25.80 -18.69 -4.75
CA THR A 50 -26.64 -18.46 -3.58
C THR A 50 -27.86 -17.60 -3.93
N PRO A 51 -29.05 -17.89 -3.36
CA PRO A 51 -30.24 -17.09 -3.59
C PRO A 51 -30.01 -15.61 -3.20
N PRO A 52 -30.42 -14.62 -4.01
CA PRO A 52 -30.16 -13.20 -3.74
C PRO A 52 -30.70 -12.68 -2.41
N ALA A 53 -31.80 -13.25 -1.91
CA ALA A 53 -32.40 -12.89 -0.63
C ALA A 53 -31.76 -13.59 0.59
N SER A 54 -30.74 -14.43 0.38
CA SER A 54 -30.07 -15.15 1.47
C SER A 54 -29.02 -14.29 2.17
N HIS A 55 -28.84 -14.52 3.48
CA HIS A 55 -27.74 -13.90 4.23
C HIS A 55 -26.36 -14.23 3.64
N GLN A 56 -26.20 -15.42 3.05
CA GLN A 56 -24.94 -15.82 2.41
C GLN A 56 -24.61 -14.96 1.19
N HIS A 57 -25.61 -14.65 0.36
CA HIS A 57 -25.44 -13.76 -0.78
C HIS A 57 -25.02 -12.35 -0.34
N LEU A 58 -25.66 -11.82 0.71
CA LEU A 58 -25.30 -10.52 1.29
C LEU A 58 -23.87 -10.53 1.86
N LEU A 59 -23.52 -11.55 2.64
CA LEU A 59 -22.17 -11.69 3.22
C LEU A 59 -21.10 -11.81 2.13
N ALA A 60 -21.35 -12.59 1.08
CA ALA A 60 -20.42 -12.71 -0.04
C ALA A 60 -20.22 -11.36 -0.75
N GLY A 61 -21.30 -10.62 -1.02
CA GLY A 61 -21.25 -9.29 -1.63
C GLY A 61 -20.48 -8.27 -0.78
N LEU A 62 -20.77 -8.20 0.53
CA LEU A 62 -20.04 -7.33 1.46
C LEU A 62 -18.55 -7.71 1.56
N SER A 63 -18.24 -9.00 1.56
CA SER A 63 -16.86 -9.48 1.59
C SER A 63 -16.10 -9.08 0.33
N ILE A 64 -16.73 -9.20 -0.84
CA ILE A 64 -16.15 -8.74 -2.13
C ILE A 64 -15.90 -7.24 -2.09
N GLN A 65 -16.87 -6.45 -1.59
CA GLN A 65 -16.73 -5.00 -1.51
C GLN A 65 -15.55 -4.56 -0.63
N VAL A 66 -15.33 -5.24 0.50
CA VAL A 66 -14.18 -4.97 1.37
C VAL A 66 -12.87 -5.30 0.66
N LEU A 67 -12.80 -6.44 -0.04
CA LEU A 67 -11.60 -6.80 -0.80
C LEU A 67 -11.28 -5.78 -1.91
N ASP A 68 -12.31 -5.28 -2.59
CA ASP A 68 -12.17 -4.26 -3.63
C ASP A 68 -11.68 -2.91 -3.05
N ASP A 69 -12.16 -2.50 -1.88
CA ASP A 69 -11.67 -1.29 -1.19
C ASP A 69 -10.20 -1.41 -0.79
N TYR A 70 -9.78 -2.55 -0.23
CA TYR A 70 -8.38 -2.81 0.09
C TYR A 70 -7.49 -2.81 -1.15
N ALA A 71 -7.98 -3.35 -2.28
CA ALA A 71 -7.25 -3.34 -3.53
C ALA A 71 -7.06 -1.93 -4.08
N ALA A 72 -8.10 -1.10 -4.05
CA ALA A 72 -8.00 0.30 -4.48
C ALA A 72 -7.02 1.10 -3.61
N ARG A 73 -7.09 0.96 -2.28
CA ARG A 73 -6.17 1.63 -1.35
C ARG A 73 -4.72 1.24 -1.58
N PHE A 74 -4.46 -0.04 -1.83
CA PHE A 74 -3.10 -0.46 -2.09
C PHE A 74 -2.58 0.03 -3.45
N GLN A 75 -3.40 0.01 -4.49
CA GLN A 75 -3.02 0.59 -5.78
C GLN A 75 -2.65 2.07 -5.65
N HIS A 76 -3.38 2.80 -4.80
CA HIS A 76 -3.05 4.19 -4.45
C HIS A 76 -1.68 4.29 -3.76
N LEU A 77 -1.45 3.51 -2.69
CA LEU A 77 -0.18 3.47 -1.98
C LEU A 77 0.99 3.09 -2.89
N TYR A 78 0.77 2.13 -3.80
CA TYR A 78 1.78 1.69 -4.75
C TYR A 78 2.13 2.79 -5.75
N ALA A 79 1.13 3.51 -6.26
CA ALA A 79 1.33 4.67 -7.13
C ALA A 79 2.08 5.79 -6.39
N GLU A 80 1.73 6.06 -5.13
CA GLU A 80 2.43 7.03 -4.28
C GLU A 80 3.89 6.62 -4.04
N VAL A 81 4.16 5.34 -3.75
CA VAL A 81 5.54 4.84 -3.55
C VAL A 81 6.36 4.90 -4.84
N GLN A 82 5.75 4.69 -6.01
CA GLN A 82 6.43 4.84 -7.30
C GLN A 82 6.69 6.31 -7.68
N GLN A 83 5.83 7.23 -7.22
CA GLN A 83 5.92 8.66 -7.54
C GLN A 83 6.66 9.48 -6.48
N ALA A 84 6.79 8.98 -5.26
CA ALA A 84 7.49 9.65 -4.17
C ALA A 84 9.02 9.45 -4.30
N PRO A 85 9.80 10.55 -4.29
CA PRO A 85 11.18 10.48 -3.83
C PRO A 85 11.17 9.93 -2.39
N LEU A 86 12.10 9.03 -2.07
CA LEU A 86 12.23 8.28 -0.80
C LEU A 86 12.51 9.13 0.46
N GLU A 87 11.90 10.30 0.60
CA GLU A 87 12.17 11.28 1.67
C GLU A 87 11.17 11.26 2.84
N ALA A 88 9.99 10.65 2.72
CA ALA A 88 8.93 10.83 3.73
C ALA A 88 8.93 9.81 4.89
N VAL A 89 9.92 8.90 4.99
CA VAL A 89 9.89 7.81 6.01
C VAL A 89 10.85 8.05 7.20
N SER A 90 11.71 9.07 7.16
CA SER A 90 12.75 9.25 8.19
C SER A 90 12.48 10.25 9.32
N GLU A 91 11.36 10.98 9.34
CA GLU A 91 11.21 12.11 10.29
C GLU A 91 10.40 11.88 11.58
N THR A 92 9.93 10.66 11.90
CA THR A 92 9.13 10.46 13.14
C THR A 92 9.76 9.59 14.22
N VAL A 93 11.06 9.32 14.15
CA VAL A 93 11.77 8.67 15.27
C VAL A 93 12.99 9.53 15.62
N ILE A 94 13.14 9.87 16.90
CA ILE A 94 14.21 10.65 17.52
C ILE A 94 13.90 12.16 17.65
N THR A 95 12.99 12.53 18.56
CA THR A 95 13.34 13.43 19.68
C THR A 95 12.17 13.52 20.67
N GLU A 96 12.22 12.72 21.74
CA GLU A 96 11.61 13.08 23.03
C GLU A 96 12.48 12.37 24.08
N ARG A 97 13.47 13.11 24.59
CA ARG A 97 14.26 12.74 25.77
C ARG A 97 13.96 13.81 26.81
N PRO A 98 13.23 13.51 27.91
CA PRO A 98 13.05 14.49 28.96
C PRO A 98 14.26 14.51 29.89
N VAL A 99 14.49 15.72 30.41
CA VAL A 99 15.54 16.19 31.33
C VAL A 99 15.41 15.52 32.70
#